data_AF-A0AAE2EHL7-F1
#
_entry.id   AF-A0AAE2EHL7-F1
#
_cell.length_a   1.000
_cell.length_b   1.000
_cell.length_c   1.000
_cell.angle_alpha   90.00
_cell.angle_beta   90.00
_cell.angle_gamma   90.00
#
_symmetry.space_group_name_H-M   'P 1'
#
loop_
_entity.id
_entity.type
_entity.pdbx_description
1 polymer ?
#
loop_
_entity_poly.entity_id
_entity_poly.type
_entity_poly.pdbx_seq_one_letter_code
_entity_poly.pdbx_strand_id
1 'polypeptide(L)'
;MKKSRNDVKRQWRTSIARVKKGEYLSIGVPRPDNKGFVYRLGYGYLHELKQYHDDPLAIIKAIIANFPLSWTKEQARTKLDEIFKEKKRNQKRSFRKV
;
A
#
# COMPACT_ATOMS: atom_id res chain seq x y z
N MET A 1 32.42 -13.20 -15.42
CA MET A 1 31.41 -12.16 -15.07
C MET A 1 30.32 -12.79 -14.21
N LYS A 2 30.21 -12.42 -12.92
CA LYS A 2 29.19 -12.96 -12.01
C LYS A 2 27.82 -12.40 -12.43
N LYS A 3 26.90 -13.26 -12.87
CA LYS A 3 25.50 -12.92 -13.10
C LYS A 3 24.90 -12.44 -11.78
N SER A 4 24.68 -11.14 -11.63
CA SER A 4 24.03 -10.54 -10.46
C SER A 4 22.59 -11.06 -10.37
N ARG A 5 22.41 -12.10 -9.57
CA ARG A 5 21.15 -12.83 -9.36
C ARG A 5 20.15 -12.09 -8.47
N ASN A 6 20.29 -10.77 -8.27
CA ASN A 6 19.59 -10.06 -7.19
C ASN A 6 18.78 -8.82 -7.61
N ASP A 7 18.46 -8.69 -8.90
CA ASP A 7 17.46 -7.72 -9.37
C ASP A 7 16.03 -8.29 -9.20
N VAL A 8 15.75 -8.90 -8.05
CA VAL A 8 14.38 -9.07 -7.59
C VAL A 8 13.91 -7.65 -7.33
N LYS A 9 13.31 -7.03 -8.35
CA LYS A 9 12.75 -5.68 -8.36
C LYS A 9 12.23 -5.37 -6.97
N ARG A 10 12.99 -4.57 -6.21
CA ARG A 10 12.55 -4.15 -4.89
C ARG A 10 11.26 -3.38 -5.13
N GLN A 11 10.20 -3.87 -4.56
CA GLN A 11 8.89 -3.25 -4.65
C GLN A 11 8.35 -3.10 -3.25
N TRP A 12 7.52 -2.09 -3.06
CA TRP A 12 6.75 -1.95 -1.86
C TRP A 12 5.89 -3.20 -1.65
N ARG A 13 5.89 -3.72 -0.43
CA ARG A 13 5.10 -4.87 -0.04
C ARG A 13 4.12 -4.49 1.05
N THR A 14 2.91 -5.01 0.94
CA THR A 14 1.94 -5.02 2.03
C THR A 14 2.29 -6.14 3.01
N SER A 15 2.32 -5.86 4.29
CA SER A 15 2.30 -6.84 5.37
C SER A 15 1.02 -6.70 6.17
N ILE A 16 0.34 -7.81 6.41
CA ILE A 16 -0.83 -7.86 7.29
C ILE A 16 -0.33 -8.37 8.64
N ALA A 17 -0.59 -7.62 9.70
CA ALA A 17 -0.36 -8.05 11.06
C ALA A 17 -1.71 -8.40 11.70
N ARG A 18 -1.86 -9.62 12.19
CA ARG A 18 -3.07 -10.03 12.93
C ARG A 18 -2.92 -9.58 14.39
N VAL A 19 -3.71 -8.60 14.80
CA VAL A 19 -3.73 -8.08 16.17
C VAL A 19 -5.10 -8.33 16.81
N LYS A 20 -5.24 -8.16 18.14
CA LYS A 20 -6.51 -8.42 18.86
C LYS A 20 -7.71 -7.65 18.27
N LYS A 21 -7.49 -6.45 17.73
CA LYS A 21 -8.53 -5.62 17.07
C LYS A 21 -8.85 -6.03 15.61
N GLY A 22 -8.15 -7.02 15.06
CA GLY A 22 -8.32 -7.50 13.68
C GLY A 22 -7.05 -7.44 12.85
N GLU A 23 -7.22 -7.45 11.53
CA GLU A 23 -6.09 -7.42 10.59
C GLU A 23 -5.65 -5.99 10.31
N TYR A 24 -4.42 -5.66 10.71
CA TYR A 24 -3.82 -4.36 10.51
C TYR A 24 -2.88 -4.39 9.29
N LEU A 25 -3.15 -3.52 8.32
CA LEU A 25 -2.38 -3.40 7.10
C LEU A 25 -1.22 -2.43 7.31
N SER A 26 -0.02 -2.91 7.02
CA SER A 26 1.20 -2.12 6.93
C SER A 26 1.79 -2.22 5.53
N ILE A 27 2.43 -1.17 5.07
CA ILE A 27 3.19 -1.14 3.82
C ILE A 27 4.66 -0.86 4.12
N GLY A 28 5.57 -1.47 3.38
CA GLY A 28 6.98 -1.23 3.61
C GLY A 28 7.86 -1.71 2.47
N VAL A 29 9.08 -1.18 2.45
CA VAL A 29 10.10 -1.59 1.48
C VAL A 29 11.02 -2.62 2.16
N PRO A 30 11.14 -3.85 1.62
CA PRO A 30 12.08 -4.83 2.15
C PRO A 30 13.53 -4.37 1.93
N ARG A 31 14.44 -4.71 2.85
CA ARG A 31 15.86 -4.38 2.74
C ARG A 31 16.53 -5.11 1.57
N PRO A 32 17.63 -4.56 1.03
CA PRO A 32 18.56 -5.26 0.14
C PRO A 32 18.87 -6.69 0.54
N ASP A 33 19.06 -6.87 1.84
CA ASP A 33 19.57 -8.09 2.45
C ASP A 33 18.45 -9.10 2.74
N ASN A 34 17.19 -8.77 2.43
CA ASN A 34 15.97 -9.49 2.87
C ASN A 34 15.83 -9.67 4.40
N LYS A 35 16.82 -9.27 5.20
CA LYS A 35 16.76 -9.21 6.67
C LYS A 35 16.03 -7.96 7.15
N GLY A 36 14.71 -7.94 6.93
CA GLY A 36 13.80 -6.93 7.45
C GLY A 36 13.40 -5.84 6.45
N PHE A 37 12.89 -4.73 6.98
CA PHE A 37 12.36 -3.61 6.18
C PHE A 37 13.27 -2.39 6.33
N VAL A 38 13.47 -1.64 5.24
CA VAL A 38 14.12 -0.33 5.30
C VAL A 38 13.19 0.63 6.02
N TYR A 39 11.92 0.63 5.61
CA TYR A 39 10.85 1.40 6.22
C TYR A 39 9.57 0.58 6.25
N ARG A 40 8.84 0.69 7.36
CA ARG A 40 7.49 0.16 7.54
C ARG A 40 6.58 1.31 7.97
N LEU A 41 5.44 1.40 7.33
CA LEU A 41 4.36 2.33 7.63
C LEU A 41 3.10 1.52 7.95
N GLY A 42 2.47 1.80 9.09
CA GLY A 42 1.11 1.34 9.36
C GLY A 42 0.12 2.19 8.57
N TYR A 43 -0.68 1.55 7.72
CA TYR A 43 -1.69 2.28 6.94
C TYR A 43 -3.02 2.36 7.69
N GLY A 44 -3.53 1.22 8.16
CA GLY A 44 -4.82 1.16 8.86
C GLY A 44 -5.35 -0.27 8.97
N TYR A 45 -6.50 -0.44 9.62
CA TYR A 45 -7.15 -1.75 9.72
C TYR A 45 -7.90 -2.12 8.43
N LEU A 46 -7.80 -3.36 7.99
CA LEU A 46 -8.47 -3.81 6.76
C LEU A 46 -9.99 -3.61 6.83
N HIS A 47 -10.61 -3.84 8.00
CA HIS A 47 -12.05 -3.64 8.17
C HIS A 47 -12.47 -2.17 8.02
N GLU A 48 -11.65 -1.22 8.45
CA GLU A 48 -11.92 0.21 8.21
C GLU A 48 -11.76 0.53 6.74
N LEU A 49 -10.76 -0.04 6.07
CA LEU A 49 -10.49 0.21 4.65
C LEU A 49 -11.60 -0.38 3.76
N LYS A 50 -12.27 -1.45 4.20
CA LYS A 50 -13.43 -2.03 3.52
C LYS A 50 -14.59 -1.04 3.33
N GLN A 51 -14.68 0.00 4.15
CA GLN A 51 -15.69 1.06 3.96
C GLN A 51 -15.48 1.86 2.65
N TYR A 52 -14.28 1.83 2.07
CA TYR A 52 -13.94 2.55 0.86
C TYR A 52 -13.99 1.65 -0.38
N HIS A 53 -13.51 0.40 -0.26
CA HIS A 53 -13.46 -0.60 -1.33
C HIS A 53 -13.68 -1.99 -0.75
N ASP A 54 -14.38 -2.88 -1.46
CA ASP A 54 -14.58 -4.28 -1.05
C ASP A 54 -13.27 -5.04 -0.83
N ASP A 55 -12.30 -4.85 -1.73
CA ASP A 55 -10.96 -5.47 -1.69
C ASP A 55 -9.86 -4.41 -1.47
N PRO A 56 -9.75 -3.85 -0.26
CA PRO A 56 -8.78 -2.78 0.00
C PRO A 56 -7.34 -3.29 -0.15
N LEU A 57 -7.10 -4.57 0.20
CA LEU A 57 -5.80 -5.21 0.09
C LEU A 57 -5.31 -5.25 -1.36
N ALA A 58 -6.15 -5.73 -2.29
CA ALA A 58 -5.79 -5.90 -3.69
C ALA A 58 -5.52 -4.54 -4.34
N ILE A 59 -6.35 -3.54 -4.05
CA ILE A 59 -6.17 -2.18 -4.55
C ILE A 59 -4.89 -1.57 -4.02
N ILE A 60 -4.64 -1.64 -2.71
CA ILE A 60 -3.41 -1.08 -2.11
C ILE A 60 -2.19 -1.79 -2.69
N LYS A 61 -2.23 -3.12 -2.84
CA LYS A 61 -1.15 -3.91 -3.46
C LYS A 61 -0.86 -3.44 -4.89
N ALA A 62 -1.89 -3.18 -5.69
CA ALA A 62 -1.74 -2.66 -7.05
C ALA A 62 -1.18 -1.24 -7.08
N ILE A 63 -1.61 -0.38 -6.15
CA ILE A 63 -1.12 1.00 -6.03
C ILE A 63 0.36 1.01 -5.65
N ILE A 64 0.73 0.33 -4.55
CA ILE A 64 2.12 0.34 -4.07
C ILE A 64 3.09 -0.39 -5.01
N ALA A 65 2.61 -1.33 -5.83
CA ALA A 65 3.43 -1.99 -6.85
C ALA A 65 4.01 -0.99 -7.87
N ASN A 66 3.34 0.15 -8.06
CA ASN A 66 3.78 1.25 -8.91
C ASN A 66 4.58 2.32 -8.15
N PHE A 67 4.75 2.19 -6.84
CA PHE A 67 5.44 3.22 -6.05
C PHE A 67 6.96 3.12 -6.22
N PRO A 68 7.64 4.25 -6.47
CA PRO A 68 9.09 4.28 -6.46
C PRO A 68 9.62 4.06 -5.04
N LEU A 69 10.73 3.34 -4.93
CA LEU A 69 11.39 3.06 -3.65
C LEU A 69 12.03 4.30 -3.02
N SER A 70 12.23 5.36 -3.82
CA SER A 70 12.78 6.64 -3.38
C SER A 70 11.80 7.46 -2.54
N TRP A 71 10.51 7.06 -2.49
CA TRP A 71 9.51 7.77 -1.68
C TRP A 71 9.67 7.50 -0.20
N THR A 72 9.46 8.56 0.59
CA THR A 72 9.40 8.45 2.04
C THR A 72 8.08 7.82 2.50
N LYS A 73 8.05 7.33 3.74
CA LYS A 73 6.84 6.78 4.38
C LYS A 73 5.65 7.74 4.32
N GLU A 74 5.91 9.05 4.40
CA GLU A 74 4.88 10.10 4.37
C GLU A 74 4.37 10.33 2.95
N GLN A 75 5.26 10.44 1.96
CA GLN A 75 4.87 10.58 0.55
C GLN A 75 4.05 9.39 0.07
N ALA A 76 4.51 8.17 0.38
CA ALA A 76 3.79 6.95 0.06
C ALA A 76 2.41 6.91 0.73
N ARG A 77 2.31 7.33 2.00
CA ARG A 77 1.02 7.42 2.70
C ARG A 77 0.08 8.40 2.01
N THR A 78 0.54 9.61 1.74
CA THR A 78 -0.28 10.66 1.13
C THR A 78 -0.75 10.26 -0.26
N LYS A 79 0.14 9.74 -1.10
CA LYS A 79 -0.23 9.26 -2.44
C LYS A 79 -1.14 8.04 -2.41
N LEU A 80 -0.92 7.12 -1.47
CA LEU A 80 -1.81 5.99 -1.29
C LEU A 80 -3.20 6.46 -0.86
N ASP A 81 -3.29 7.38 0.10
CA ASP A 81 -4.55 7.94 0.58
C ASP A 81 -5.29 8.70 -0.52
N GLU A 82 -4.58 9.49 -1.31
CA GLU A 82 -5.09 10.19 -2.48
C GLU A 82 -5.71 9.17 -3.44
N ILE A 83 -4.94 8.20 -3.95
CA ILE A 83 -5.45 7.24 -4.94
C ILE A 83 -6.57 6.35 -4.35
N PHE A 84 -6.41 5.91 -3.10
CA PHE A 84 -7.34 5.02 -2.43
C PHE A 84 -8.67 5.71 -2.09
N LYS A 85 -8.65 6.94 -1.56
CA LYS A 85 -9.87 7.67 -1.19
C LYS A 85 -10.47 8.48 -2.35
N GLU A 86 -9.68 8.93 -3.32
CA GLU A 86 -10.15 9.71 -4.48
C GLU A 86 -11.19 8.94 -5.30
N LYS A 87 -11.04 7.62 -5.45
CA LYS A 87 -12.05 6.78 -6.12
C LYS A 87 -13.45 6.92 -5.51
N LYS A 88 -13.57 7.08 -4.18
CA LYS A 88 -14.87 7.28 -3.52
C LYS A 88 -15.46 8.67 -3.79
N ARG A 89 -14.60 9.68 -4.03
CA ARG A 89 -15.03 11.04 -4.41
C ARG A 89 -15.60 11.08 -5.83
N ASN A 90 -15.03 10.31 -6.76
CA ASN A 90 -15.55 10.21 -8.13
C ASN A 90 -16.85 9.38 -8.23
N GLN A 91 -17.06 8.40 -7.35
CA GLN A 91 -18.32 7.66 -7.32
C GLN A 91 -19.49 8.51 -6.78
N LYS A 92 -19.25 9.39 -5.80
CA LYS A 92 -20.26 10.36 -5.32
C LYS A 92 -20.60 11.46 -6.34
N ARG A 93 -19.71 11.77 -7.28
CA ARG A 93 -19.96 12.79 -8.33
C ARG A 93 -20.79 12.26 -9.51
N SER A 94 -20.90 10.94 -9.68
CA SER A 94 -21.72 10.35 -10.75
C SER A 94 -23.21 10.26 -10.39
N PHE A 95 -23.58 10.50 -9.12
CA PHE A 95 -24.97 10.52 -8.64
C PHE A 95 -25.56 11.94 -8.54
N ARG A 96 -25.03 12.88 -9.33
CA ARG A 96 -25.57 14.24 -9.44
C ARG A 96 -25.47 14.74 -10.88
N LYS A 97 -26.02 13.96 -11.80
CA LYS A 97 -26.55 14.50 -13.06
C LYS A 97 -28.05 14.62 -12.86
N VAL A 98 -28.45 15.85 -12.52
CA VAL A 98 -29.82 16.34 -12.49
C VAL A 98 -30.33 16.46 -13.91
#